data_AF-A0A644WJV3-F1
#
_entry.id   AF-A0A644WJV3-F1
#
_cell.length_a   1.000
_cell.length_b   1.000
_cell.length_c   1.000
_cell.angle_alpha   90.00
_cell.angle_beta   90.00
_cell.angle_gamma   90.00
#
_symmetry.space_group_name_H-M   'P 1'
#
loop_
_entity.id
_entity.type
_entity.pdbx_description
1 polymer ?
#
loop_
_entity_poly.entity_id
_entity_poly.type
_entity_poly.pdbx_seq_one_letter_code
_entity_poly.pdbx_strand_id
1 'polypeptide(L)'
;MFKLFSDTFNINEVIDSSSNEVLLENEFTVADNLPDIEKIISTEGKIKITNATVNNGTVTVNGELVYNIIYRSPDEEVTACSMSDKVPFSAEFAVPGGTDLMNVQVNAYIDYIDAEPITERNYMVKSVIILETDVISKHPVDFVSNLESDGSFQAKTKNIRYTDVINEISEEASIDDAVELNKNSDEIARILKAESDAYITNVETMDEKMLVEGICKVGFLYAEDNSLNSTGYISEEFPFTHYLEVKNSNDHMLKDINIVLNEMTYAAAENYDNEKRMIEFNLPFTINATLYDTVEKNIITDCYSTESLLDLTSAKVNLSSLKDITNKTLKYENNLDVVSGTVKDIYTVDISPKVSEKRMYDDKYVVDGFLDVNILYLNSDINKIDKAYGSMPFTASVDLNEGEAQSIIDSTVKISKCGAYRKGSNSVIVNCDINVGMKLKDNEEIEIISNIVETGAVDHSKMPSLLFRVVQPGETVWDIAKNYNLSINYLKELNDIPADNALTPGTKIIIARKV
;
A
#
# COMPACT_ATOMS: atom_id res chain seq x y z
N MET A 1 29.13 -14.18 39.43
CA MET A 1 27.82 -14.75 39.02
C MET A 1 27.07 -13.64 38.31
N PHE A 2 26.77 -13.79 37.03
CA PHE A 2 26.05 -12.78 36.26
C PHE A 2 24.59 -13.19 36.08
N LYS A 3 23.74 -12.21 35.80
CA LYS A 3 22.32 -12.41 35.50
C LYS A 3 21.99 -11.68 34.20
N LEU A 4 21.43 -12.42 33.24
CA LEU A 4 20.92 -11.85 32.00
C LEU A 4 19.45 -11.48 32.16
N PHE A 5 19.09 -10.36 31.55
CA PHE A 5 17.70 -9.99 31.31
C PHE A 5 17.51 -10.03 29.81
N SER A 6 16.57 -10.86 29.39
CA SER A 6 16.18 -11.00 27.99
C SER A 6 14.81 -10.40 27.80
N ASP A 7 14.64 -9.74 26.66
CA ASP A 7 13.36 -9.25 26.18
C ASP A 7 13.18 -9.73 24.74
N THR A 8 11.97 -9.56 24.21
CA THR A 8 11.60 -9.95 22.86
C THR A 8 10.90 -8.76 22.20
N PHE A 9 11.17 -8.53 20.92
CA PHE A 9 10.32 -7.70 20.07
C PHE A 9 9.95 -8.46 18.81
N ASN A 10 8.82 -8.09 18.20
CA ASN A 10 8.43 -8.62 16.90
C ASN A 10 8.96 -7.70 15.80
N ILE A 11 9.50 -8.27 14.74
CA ILE A 11 9.83 -7.52 13.53
C ILE A 11 8.96 -8.00 12.37
N ASN A 12 8.77 -7.11 11.40
CA ASN A 12 8.23 -7.42 10.09
C ASN A 12 9.35 -7.22 9.07
N GLU A 13 9.89 -8.32 8.55
CA GLU A 13 10.93 -8.29 7.50
C GLU A 13 10.30 -8.63 6.15
N VAL A 14 10.49 -7.77 5.16
CA VAL A 14 10.12 -8.07 3.77
C VAL A 14 11.17 -9.03 3.21
N ILE A 15 10.72 -10.24 2.90
CA ILE A 15 11.57 -11.33 2.39
C ILE A 15 11.71 -11.25 0.87
N ASP A 16 10.63 -10.89 0.19
CA ASP A 16 10.58 -10.74 -1.26
C ASP A 16 9.53 -9.70 -1.65
N SER A 17 9.84 -8.94 -2.70
CA SER A 17 8.93 -8.01 -3.37
C SER A 17 9.01 -8.26 -4.86
N SER A 18 7.88 -8.59 -5.48
CA SER A 18 7.83 -8.93 -6.91
C SER A 18 6.62 -8.31 -7.61
N SER A 19 6.74 -8.16 -8.93
CA SER A 19 5.67 -7.74 -9.82
C SER A 19 5.50 -8.80 -10.91
N ASN A 20 4.30 -9.36 -11.01
CA ASN A 20 3.99 -10.47 -11.91
C ASN A 20 2.77 -10.16 -12.78
N GLU A 21 2.79 -10.64 -14.02
CA GLU A 21 1.67 -10.49 -14.96
C GLU A 21 0.81 -11.75 -14.99
N VAL A 22 -0.50 -11.58 -15.01
CA VAL A 22 -1.50 -12.64 -15.23
C VAL A 22 -2.28 -12.32 -16.49
N LEU A 23 -2.22 -13.21 -17.46
CA LEU A 23 -2.97 -13.12 -18.72
C LEU A 23 -4.26 -13.94 -18.59
N LEU A 24 -5.40 -13.31 -18.83
CA LEU A 24 -6.69 -14.00 -18.86
C LEU A 24 -7.34 -13.88 -20.25
N GLU A 25 -7.91 -14.98 -20.70
CA GLU A 25 -8.77 -15.05 -21.87
C GLU A 25 -10.09 -15.71 -21.47
N ASN A 26 -11.22 -15.08 -21.78
CA ASN A 26 -12.55 -15.61 -21.51
C ASN A 26 -13.45 -15.45 -22.74
N GLU A 27 -14.02 -16.55 -23.23
CA GLU A 27 -15.03 -16.52 -24.29
C GLU A 27 -16.42 -16.32 -23.67
N PHE A 28 -17.18 -15.38 -24.20
CA PHE A 28 -18.59 -15.21 -23.86
C PHE A 28 -19.48 -15.21 -25.10
N THR A 29 -20.73 -15.61 -24.92
CA THR A 29 -21.77 -15.61 -25.94
C THR A 29 -22.86 -14.62 -25.59
N VAL A 30 -23.25 -13.77 -26.54
CA VAL A 30 -24.39 -12.86 -26.41
C VAL A 30 -25.67 -13.68 -26.34
N ALA A 31 -26.31 -13.68 -25.17
CA ALA A 31 -27.54 -14.42 -24.89
C ALA A 31 -28.66 -14.08 -25.89
N ASP A 32 -29.52 -15.05 -26.21
CA ASP A 32 -30.57 -14.95 -27.25
C ASP A 32 -31.58 -13.81 -27.00
N ASN A 33 -31.76 -13.41 -25.74
CA ASN A 33 -32.65 -12.31 -25.33
C ASN A 33 -32.02 -10.91 -25.45
N LEU A 34 -30.74 -10.82 -25.83
CA LEU A 34 -30.04 -9.57 -26.08
C LEU A 34 -29.86 -9.36 -27.59
N PRO A 35 -29.87 -8.10 -28.07
CA PRO A 35 -29.63 -7.82 -29.48
C PRO A 35 -28.17 -8.05 -29.88
N ASP A 36 -27.91 -8.16 -31.18
CA ASP A 36 -26.56 -8.33 -31.71
C ASP A 36 -25.68 -7.09 -31.46
N ILE A 37 -24.36 -7.30 -31.43
CA ILE A 37 -23.40 -6.22 -31.23
C ILE A 37 -23.09 -5.53 -32.57
N GLU A 38 -23.44 -4.24 -32.68
CA GLU A 38 -22.99 -3.35 -33.76
C GLU A 38 -21.55 -2.88 -33.50
N LYS A 39 -21.28 -2.44 -32.26
CA LYS A 39 -19.99 -1.89 -31.83
C LYS A 39 -19.83 -2.03 -30.32
N ILE A 40 -18.70 -2.57 -29.87
CA ILE A 40 -18.29 -2.50 -28.46
C ILE A 40 -17.87 -1.06 -28.16
N ILE A 41 -18.49 -0.47 -27.14
CA ILE A 41 -18.22 0.89 -26.69
C ILE A 41 -17.21 0.88 -25.56
N SER A 42 -17.35 -0.01 -24.58
CA SER A 42 -16.40 -0.13 -23.48
C SER A 42 -16.25 -1.57 -23.03
N THR A 43 -15.04 -1.92 -22.61
CA THR A 43 -14.72 -3.12 -21.86
C THR A 43 -13.96 -2.66 -20.63
N GLU A 44 -14.52 -2.88 -19.46
CA GLU A 44 -13.99 -2.40 -18.17
C GLU A 44 -13.95 -3.56 -17.19
N GLY A 45 -13.05 -3.50 -16.21
CA GLY A 45 -12.93 -4.54 -15.21
C GLY A 45 -12.48 -4.03 -13.85
N LYS A 46 -12.77 -4.83 -12.83
CA LYS A 46 -12.26 -4.69 -11.46
C LYS A 46 -11.64 -6.02 -11.03
N ILE A 47 -10.53 -5.95 -10.30
CA ILE A 47 -9.89 -7.13 -9.72
C ILE A 47 -10.28 -7.25 -8.26
N LYS A 48 -10.72 -8.44 -7.87
CA LYS A 48 -10.98 -8.81 -6.49
C LYS A 48 -10.00 -9.90 -6.07
N ILE A 49 -9.06 -9.58 -5.19
CA ILE A 49 -8.21 -10.59 -4.56
C ILE A 49 -9.04 -11.30 -3.50
N THR A 50 -9.11 -12.63 -3.60
CA THR A 50 -9.88 -13.47 -2.68
C THR A 50 -8.99 -14.01 -1.56
N ASN A 51 -7.76 -14.40 -1.89
CA ASN A 51 -6.77 -14.85 -0.92
C ASN A 51 -5.35 -14.81 -1.52
N ALA A 52 -4.35 -14.57 -0.68
CA ALA A 52 -2.94 -14.70 -1.02
C ALA A 52 -2.21 -15.43 0.11
N THR A 53 -1.53 -16.52 -0.22
CA THR A 53 -0.84 -17.37 0.77
C THR A 53 0.52 -17.79 0.24
N VAL A 54 1.46 -18.03 1.15
CA VAL A 54 2.76 -18.61 0.81
C VAL A 54 2.89 -19.99 1.43
N ASN A 55 3.37 -20.95 0.67
CA ASN A 55 3.60 -22.31 1.13
C ASN A 55 4.79 -22.93 0.37
N ASN A 56 5.71 -23.58 1.09
CA ASN A 56 6.85 -24.28 0.51
C ASN A 56 7.61 -23.48 -0.57
N GLY A 57 7.88 -22.19 -0.31
CA GLY A 57 8.60 -21.30 -1.21
C GLY A 57 7.83 -20.86 -2.45
N THR A 58 6.50 -20.98 -2.46
CA THR A 58 5.62 -20.51 -3.54
C THR A 58 4.52 -19.64 -2.95
N VAL A 59 4.29 -18.48 -3.54
CA VAL A 59 3.11 -17.67 -3.26
C VAL A 59 2.02 -18.05 -4.24
N THR A 60 0.81 -18.26 -3.74
CA THR A 60 -0.40 -18.47 -4.53
C THR A 60 -1.35 -17.30 -4.28
N VAL A 61 -1.70 -16.57 -5.34
CA VAL A 61 -2.68 -15.49 -5.33
C VAL A 61 -3.93 -15.95 -6.08
N ASN A 62 -5.07 -15.95 -5.40
CA ASN A 62 -6.37 -16.25 -5.98
C ASN A 62 -7.22 -14.99 -6.04
N GLY A 63 -7.83 -14.76 -7.19
CA GLY A 63 -8.69 -13.61 -7.39
C GLY A 63 -9.71 -13.81 -8.50
N GLU A 64 -10.44 -12.76 -8.79
CA GLU A 64 -11.48 -12.73 -9.81
C GLU A 64 -11.41 -11.41 -10.57
N LEU A 65 -11.43 -11.49 -11.90
CA LEU A 65 -11.71 -10.35 -12.77
C LEU A 65 -13.23 -10.26 -12.96
N VAL A 66 -13.84 -9.20 -12.45
CA VAL A 66 -15.23 -8.85 -12.75
C VAL A 66 -15.21 -7.83 -13.86
N TYR A 67 -15.73 -8.16 -15.04
CA TYR A 67 -15.77 -7.24 -16.18
C TYR A 67 -17.18 -6.87 -16.59
N ASN A 68 -17.32 -5.72 -17.23
CA ASN A 68 -18.54 -5.23 -17.87
C ASN A 68 -18.22 -4.74 -19.28
N ILE A 69 -19.02 -5.14 -20.25
CA ILE A 69 -18.95 -4.72 -21.64
C ILE A 69 -20.19 -3.92 -21.95
N ILE A 70 -20.01 -2.68 -22.43
CA ILE A 70 -21.09 -1.85 -22.95
C ILE A 70 -20.97 -1.84 -24.46
N TYR A 71 -22.08 -2.09 -25.15
CA TYR A 71 -22.10 -2.13 -26.61
C TYR A 71 -23.36 -1.48 -27.18
N ARG A 72 -23.24 -1.02 -28.43
CA ARG A 72 -24.38 -0.59 -29.24
C ARG A 72 -24.93 -1.74 -30.04
N SER A 73 -26.23 -1.72 -30.23
CA SER A 73 -26.94 -2.68 -31.06
C SER A 73 -27.50 -1.99 -32.32
N PRO A 74 -27.68 -2.75 -33.43
CA PRO A 74 -28.33 -2.26 -34.63
C PRO A 74 -29.85 -2.14 -34.48
N ASP A 75 -30.42 -2.66 -33.39
CA ASP A 75 -31.85 -2.58 -33.05
C ASP A 75 -32.27 -1.11 -32.83
N GLU A 76 -33.41 -0.73 -33.42
CA GLU A 76 -33.95 0.64 -33.32
C GLU A 76 -34.63 0.92 -31.96
N GLU A 77 -35.10 -0.13 -31.27
CA GLU A 77 -35.69 -0.03 -29.93
C GLU A 77 -34.61 -0.14 -28.86
N VAL A 78 -33.64 -1.05 -29.03
CA VAL A 78 -32.57 -1.30 -28.05
C VAL A 78 -31.21 -0.88 -28.61
N THR A 79 -30.89 0.39 -28.41
CA THR A 79 -29.68 1.02 -28.99
C THR A 79 -28.40 0.77 -28.19
N ALA A 80 -28.51 0.45 -26.90
CA ALA A 80 -27.38 0.20 -26.00
C ALA A 80 -27.69 -0.93 -25.01
N CYS A 81 -26.69 -1.76 -24.76
CA CYS A 81 -26.75 -2.92 -23.87
C CYS A 81 -25.46 -3.04 -23.07
N SER A 82 -25.52 -3.84 -22.01
CA SER A 82 -24.33 -4.29 -21.31
C SER A 82 -24.38 -5.77 -20.96
N MET A 83 -23.20 -6.35 -20.72
CA MET A 83 -23.02 -7.71 -20.24
C MET A 83 -21.86 -7.74 -19.27
N SER A 84 -22.05 -8.44 -18.15
CA SER A 84 -21.02 -8.63 -17.15
C SER A 84 -20.77 -10.10 -16.90
N ASP A 85 -19.53 -10.46 -16.61
CA ASP A 85 -19.16 -11.80 -16.18
C ASP A 85 -17.97 -11.74 -15.21
N LYS A 86 -17.67 -12.90 -14.63
CA LYS A 86 -16.62 -13.07 -13.64
C LYS A 86 -15.66 -14.16 -14.06
N VAL A 87 -14.36 -13.85 -14.10
CA VAL A 87 -13.29 -14.76 -14.50
C VAL A 87 -12.39 -15.02 -13.30
N PRO A 88 -12.50 -16.17 -12.62
CA PRO A 88 -11.60 -16.52 -11.54
C PRO A 88 -10.19 -16.79 -12.10
N PHE A 89 -9.17 -16.42 -11.34
CA PHE A 89 -7.77 -16.71 -11.67
C PHE A 89 -6.99 -17.17 -10.44
N SER A 90 -5.93 -17.94 -10.70
CA SER A 90 -4.95 -18.37 -9.72
C SER A 90 -3.56 -18.19 -10.30
N ALA A 91 -2.70 -17.47 -9.60
CA ALA A 91 -1.33 -17.18 -10.01
C ALA A 91 -0.36 -17.73 -8.96
N GLU A 92 0.71 -18.36 -9.41
CA GLU A 92 1.76 -18.90 -8.55
C GLU A 92 3.13 -18.36 -8.96
N PHE A 93 3.91 -17.91 -7.98
CA PHE A 93 5.26 -17.42 -8.20
C PHE A 93 6.20 -17.88 -7.09
N ALA A 94 7.46 -18.11 -7.46
CA ALA A 94 8.46 -18.64 -6.55
C ALA A 94 8.98 -17.54 -5.61
N VAL A 95 9.00 -17.83 -4.32
CA VAL A 95 9.60 -17.00 -3.27
C VAL A 95 10.53 -17.89 -2.46
N PRO A 96 11.84 -17.94 -2.81
CA PRO A 96 12.81 -18.77 -2.10
C PRO A 96 12.82 -18.49 -0.60
N GLY A 97 12.64 -19.53 0.21
CA GLY A 97 12.57 -19.40 1.68
C GLY A 97 11.20 -19.02 2.24
N GLY A 98 10.18 -18.85 1.39
CA GLY A 98 8.80 -18.62 1.82
C GLY A 98 8.22 -19.79 2.61
N THR A 99 7.58 -19.50 3.75
CA THR A 99 6.92 -20.50 4.61
C THR A 99 5.48 -20.12 4.88
N ASP A 100 4.65 -21.06 5.34
CA ASP A 100 3.24 -20.85 5.69
C ASP A 100 3.01 -19.96 6.93
N LEU A 101 4.08 -19.54 7.60
CA LEU A 101 4.07 -18.58 8.70
C LEU A 101 4.22 -17.13 8.24
N MET A 102 4.54 -16.90 6.96
CA MET A 102 4.73 -15.56 6.40
C MET A 102 3.40 -15.01 5.86
N ASN A 103 3.26 -13.69 5.90
CA ASN A 103 2.12 -12.97 5.37
C ASN A 103 2.39 -12.52 3.94
N VAL A 104 1.33 -12.42 3.13
CA VAL A 104 1.40 -11.94 1.75
C VAL A 104 0.52 -10.71 1.61
N GLN A 105 1.07 -9.62 1.11
CA GLN A 105 0.33 -8.43 0.71
C GLN A 105 0.32 -8.33 -0.81
N VAL A 106 -0.85 -8.12 -1.42
CA VAL A 106 -1.00 -8.05 -2.88
C VAL A 106 -1.76 -6.78 -3.25
N ASN A 107 -1.17 -5.99 -4.14
CA ASN A 107 -1.87 -4.95 -4.88
C ASN A 107 -2.07 -5.42 -6.33
N ALA A 108 -3.30 -5.32 -6.83
CA ALA A 108 -3.65 -5.78 -8.17
C ALA A 108 -4.28 -4.66 -8.99
N TYR A 109 -3.87 -4.53 -10.24
CA TYR A 109 -4.45 -3.58 -11.19
C TYR A 109 -4.50 -4.16 -12.60
N ILE A 110 -5.46 -3.70 -13.39
CA ILE A 110 -5.60 -4.10 -14.79
C ILE A 110 -4.65 -3.26 -15.61
N ASP A 111 -3.70 -3.90 -16.29
CA ASP A 111 -2.87 -3.20 -17.26
C ASP A 111 -3.63 -2.94 -18.55
N TYR A 112 -4.26 -3.98 -19.06
CA TYR A 112 -5.02 -3.98 -20.31
C TYR A 112 -6.27 -4.84 -20.18
N ILE A 113 -7.37 -4.40 -20.78
CA ILE A 113 -8.57 -5.22 -20.98
C ILE A 113 -9.27 -4.78 -22.26
N ASP A 114 -9.66 -5.74 -23.08
CA ASP A 114 -10.44 -5.50 -24.29
C ASP A 114 -11.27 -6.73 -24.68
N ALA A 115 -12.24 -6.53 -25.57
CA ALA A 115 -13.11 -7.59 -26.07
C ALA A 115 -13.11 -7.60 -27.61
N GLU A 116 -12.82 -8.77 -28.19
CA GLU A 116 -12.70 -8.96 -29.64
C GLU A 116 -13.74 -9.96 -30.15
N PRO A 117 -14.35 -9.76 -31.33
CA PRO A 117 -15.29 -10.73 -31.90
C PRO A 117 -14.57 -12.02 -32.33
N ILE A 118 -15.17 -13.17 -32.01
CA ILE A 118 -14.80 -14.50 -32.53
C ILE A 118 -15.76 -14.89 -33.66
N THR A 119 -17.06 -14.76 -33.41
CA THR A 119 -18.15 -14.97 -34.37
C THR A 119 -19.18 -13.83 -34.24
N GLU A 120 -20.36 -13.95 -34.85
CA GLU A 120 -21.42 -12.92 -34.74
C GLU A 120 -21.88 -12.70 -33.29
N ARG A 121 -21.97 -13.77 -32.48
CA ARG A 121 -22.43 -13.71 -31.08
C ARG A 121 -21.42 -14.21 -30.05
N ASN A 122 -20.25 -14.69 -30.46
CA ASN A 122 -19.17 -15.05 -29.52
C ASN A 122 -18.02 -14.04 -29.57
N TYR A 123 -17.48 -13.73 -28.41
CA TYR A 123 -16.44 -12.72 -28.21
C TYR A 123 -15.42 -13.22 -27.21
N MET A 124 -14.17 -12.77 -27.36
CA MET A 124 -13.05 -13.07 -26.47
C MET A 124 -12.72 -11.82 -25.66
N VAL A 125 -12.82 -11.90 -24.34
CA VAL A 125 -12.24 -10.90 -23.44
C VAL A 125 -10.80 -11.29 -23.16
N LYS A 126 -9.89 -10.36 -23.41
CA LYS A 126 -8.47 -10.50 -23.07
C LYS A 126 -8.11 -9.47 -22.01
N SER A 127 -7.38 -9.89 -20.98
CA SER A 127 -6.86 -8.96 -19.98
C SER A 127 -5.45 -9.31 -19.54
N VAL A 128 -4.73 -8.26 -19.12
CA VAL A 128 -3.42 -8.33 -18.48
C VAL A 128 -3.58 -7.70 -17.10
N ILE A 129 -3.35 -8.50 -16.06
CA ILE A 129 -3.42 -8.06 -14.67
C ILE A 129 -2.00 -8.03 -14.11
N ILE A 130 -1.63 -6.95 -13.43
CA ILE A 130 -0.38 -6.86 -12.70
C ILE A 130 -0.65 -7.12 -11.22
N LEU A 131 0.13 -8.03 -10.65
CA LEU A 131 0.14 -8.35 -9.22
C LEU A 131 1.47 -7.88 -8.62
N GLU A 132 1.43 -6.82 -7.83
CA GLU A 132 2.53 -6.40 -6.98
C GLU A 132 2.40 -7.09 -5.63
N THR A 133 3.37 -7.92 -5.26
CA THR A 133 3.31 -8.77 -4.08
C THR A 133 4.52 -8.58 -3.16
N ASP A 134 4.25 -8.40 -1.88
CA ASP A 134 5.24 -8.42 -0.79
C ASP A 134 5.02 -9.64 0.10
N VAL A 135 6.09 -10.40 0.36
CA VAL A 135 6.10 -11.49 1.34
C VAL A 135 6.80 -11.04 2.61
N ILE A 136 6.09 -11.08 3.73
CA ILE A 136 6.49 -10.48 5.00
C ILE A 136 6.62 -11.58 6.05
N SER A 137 7.81 -11.71 6.62
CA SER A 137 8.07 -12.57 7.78
C SER A 137 7.85 -11.76 9.05
N LYS A 138 6.85 -12.15 9.84
CA LYS A 138 6.63 -11.61 11.18
C LYS A 138 7.11 -12.62 12.21
N HIS A 139 8.17 -12.29 12.95
CA HIS A 139 8.70 -13.20 13.96
C HIS A 139 9.26 -12.48 15.19
N PRO A 140 9.22 -13.12 16.37
CA PRO A 140 9.89 -12.62 17.56
C PRO A 140 11.41 -12.72 17.41
N VAL A 141 12.11 -11.71 17.91
CA VAL A 141 13.56 -11.69 18.07
C VAL A 141 13.88 -11.49 19.53
N ASP A 142 14.49 -12.52 20.14
CA ASP A 142 14.98 -12.47 21.51
C ASP A 142 16.33 -11.76 21.56
N PHE A 143 16.47 -10.86 22.53
CA PHE A 143 17.71 -10.12 22.74
C PHE A 143 18.00 -9.96 24.23
N VAL A 144 19.28 -9.83 24.56
CA VAL A 144 19.70 -9.47 25.91
C VAL A 144 19.55 -7.95 26.08
N SER A 145 18.58 -7.53 26.90
CA SER A 145 18.31 -6.12 27.19
C SER A 145 19.22 -5.56 28.27
N ASN A 146 19.63 -6.40 29.23
CA ASN A 146 20.54 -5.98 30.29
C ASN A 146 21.38 -7.15 30.84
N LEU A 147 22.53 -6.81 31.43
CA LEU A 147 23.44 -7.73 32.10
C LEU A 147 23.85 -7.16 33.46
N GLU A 148 23.49 -7.86 34.53
CA GLU A 148 23.98 -7.59 35.89
C GLU A 148 25.17 -8.48 36.21
N SER A 149 26.26 -7.89 36.67
CA SER A 149 27.45 -8.61 37.16
C SER A 149 28.12 -7.86 38.30
N ASP A 150 29.14 -8.48 38.89
CA ASP A 150 30.05 -7.88 39.88
C ASP A 150 31.06 -6.89 39.26
N GLY A 151 30.90 -6.54 37.98
CA GLY A 151 31.80 -5.67 37.21
C GLY A 151 32.85 -6.42 36.40
N SER A 152 32.88 -7.75 36.48
CA SER A 152 33.72 -8.59 35.60
C SER A 152 33.25 -8.59 34.15
N PHE A 153 31.95 -8.36 33.89
CA PHE A 153 31.41 -8.26 32.53
C PHE A 153 31.34 -6.81 32.06
N GLN A 154 31.65 -6.60 30.80
CA GLN A 154 31.58 -5.33 30.10
C GLN A 154 30.64 -5.51 28.92
N ALA A 155 29.65 -4.62 28.77
CA ALA A 155 28.63 -4.69 27.74
C ALA A 155 28.58 -3.38 26.95
N LYS A 156 28.48 -3.49 25.62
CA LYS A 156 28.28 -2.37 24.70
C LYS A 156 26.82 -2.33 24.34
N THR A 157 26.16 -1.25 24.72
CA THR A 157 24.74 -1.08 24.43
C THR A 157 24.51 -0.14 23.26
N LYS A 158 23.37 -0.33 22.59
CA LYS A 158 22.88 0.55 21.52
C LYS A 158 21.39 0.81 21.76
N ASN A 159 20.95 2.06 21.63
CA ASN A 159 19.52 2.35 21.53
C ASN A 159 19.10 2.12 20.08
N ILE A 160 18.10 1.26 19.89
CA ILE A 160 17.50 0.94 18.60
C ILE A 160 16.08 1.49 18.56
N ARG A 161 15.65 1.85 17.35
CA ARG A 161 14.29 2.30 17.08
C ARG A 161 13.66 1.41 16.03
N TYR A 162 12.46 0.94 16.31
CA TYR A 162 11.67 0.18 15.35
C TYR A 162 10.20 0.54 15.52
N THR A 163 9.40 0.21 14.52
CA THR A 163 7.96 0.48 14.54
C THR A 163 7.21 -0.78 14.95
N ASP A 164 6.30 -0.64 15.91
CA ASP A 164 5.39 -1.71 16.34
C ASP A 164 3.95 -1.37 15.94
N VAL A 165 3.14 -2.42 15.74
CA VAL A 165 1.71 -2.29 15.44
C VAL A 165 0.94 -2.33 16.75
N ILE A 166 0.32 -1.21 17.12
CA ILE A 166 -0.43 -1.08 18.37
C ILE A 166 -1.88 -1.52 18.20
N ASN A 167 -2.50 -1.15 17.08
CA ASN A 167 -3.82 -1.61 16.71
C ASN A 167 -3.86 -2.00 15.24
N GLU A 168 -4.64 -3.03 14.97
CA GLU A 168 -5.04 -3.44 13.63
C GLU A 168 -6.53 -3.75 13.71
N ILE A 169 -7.33 -2.96 12.99
CA ILE A 169 -8.79 -2.98 13.05
C ILE A 169 -9.31 -3.07 11.63
N SER A 170 -10.29 -3.94 11.44
CA SER A 170 -11.02 -4.11 10.18
C SER A 170 -12.50 -4.20 10.52
N GLU A 171 -13.28 -3.18 10.15
CA GLU A 171 -14.72 -3.15 10.38
C GLU A 171 -15.48 -2.93 9.07
N GLU A 172 -16.64 -3.56 8.96
CA GLU A 172 -17.54 -3.41 7.82
C GLU A 172 -18.58 -2.32 8.10
N ALA A 173 -18.91 -1.56 7.06
CA ALA A 173 -20.00 -0.60 7.03
C ALA A 173 -20.74 -0.70 5.68
N SER A 174 -21.93 -0.11 5.58
CA SER A 174 -22.68 -0.07 4.33
C SER A 174 -23.40 1.26 4.15
N ILE A 175 -23.62 1.61 2.89
CA ILE A 175 -24.59 2.65 2.50
C ILE A 175 -25.76 1.94 1.83
N ASP A 176 -26.93 2.09 2.44
CA ASP A 176 -28.21 1.57 1.99
C ASP A 176 -29.09 2.77 1.66
N ASP A 177 -29.15 3.13 0.39
CA ASP A 177 -29.84 4.34 -0.05
C ASP A 177 -30.35 4.18 -1.49
N ALA A 178 -30.87 5.26 -2.06
CA ALA A 178 -31.37 5.27 -3.41
C ALA A 178 -31.07 6.58 -4.14
N VAL A 179 -30.99 6.47 -5.46
CA VAL A 179 -30.78 7.59 -6.37
C VAL A 179 -32.03 7.76 -7.23
N GLU A 180 -32.66 8.93 -7.18
CA GLU A 180 -33.82 9.27 -8.01
C GLU A 180 -33.39 10.04 -9.26
N LEU A 181 -33.87 9.63 -10.43
CA LEU A 181 -33.53 10.26 -11.70
C LEU A 181 -34.03 11.71 -11.77
N ASN A 182 -33.36 12.50 -12.62
CA ASN A 182 -33.80 13.86 -12.93
C ASN A 182 -35.20 13.87 -13.55
N LYS A 183 -36.00 14.91 -13.28
CA LYS A 183 -37.38 15.06 -13.79
C LYS A 183 -37.52 15.03 -15.32
N ASN A 184 -36.41 15.23 -16.04
CA ASN A 184 -36.39 15.24 -17.51
C ASN A 184 -36.01 13.88 -18.11
N SER A 185 -35.60 12.91 -17.28
CA SER A 185 -35.26 11.55 -17.70
C SER A 185 -36.52 10.70 -17.82
N ASP A 186 -36.55 9.76 -18.76
CA ASP A 186 -37.63 8.78 -18.90
C ASP A 186 -37.47 7.62 -17.87
N GLU A 187 -38.39 6.64 -17.89
CA GLU A 187 -38.31 5.46 -17.02
C GLU A 187 -37.11 4.56 -17.36
N ILE A 188 -36.57 3.88 -16.34
CA ILE A 188 -35.40 3.02 -16.45
C ILE A 188 -35.78 1.70 -17.14
N ALA A 189 -35.34 1.55 -18.38
CA ALA A 189 -35.42 0.29 -19.10
C ALA A 189 -34.45 -0.74 -18.49
N ARG A 190 -33.17 -0.35 -18.39
CA ARG A 190 -32.07 -1.20 -17.90
C ARG A 190 -30.92 -0.38 -17.36
N ILE A 191 -30.17 -0.94 -16.41
CA ILE A 191 -28.92 -0.38 -15.91
C ILE A 191 -27.77 -1.00 -16.73
N LEU A 192 -26.94 -0.15 -17.32
CA LEU A 192 -25.85 -0.54 -18.22
C LEU A 192 -24.51 -0.64 -17.48
N LYS A 193 -24.28 0.25 -16.51
CA LYS A 193 -23.07 0.27 -15.68
C LYS A 193 -23.43 0.86 -14.32
N ALA A 194 -22.82 0.29 -13.29
CA ALA A 194 -22.86 0.81 -11.94
C ALA A 194 -21.43 0.98 -11.44
N GLU A 195 -21.13 2.14 -10.89
CA GLU A 195 -19.80 2.50 -10.41
C GLU A 195 -19.88 3.07 -9.00
N SER A 196 -18.81 2.83 -8.25
CA SER A 196 -18.67 3.29 -6.88
C SER A 196 -17.20 3.60 -6.60
N ASP A 197 -16.98 4.65 -5.85
CA ASP A 197 -15.68 5.08 -5.34
C ASP A 197 -15.83 5.62 -3.92
N ALA A 198 -14.79 5.52 -3.10
CA ALA A 198 -14.81 6.01 -1.72
C ALA A 198 -13.47 6.60 -1.33
N TYR A 199 -13.52 7.76 -0.67
CA TYR A 199 -12.33 8.43 -0.18
C TYR A 199 -12.55 9.00 1.22
N ILE A 200 -11.50 8.95 2.02
CA ILE A 200 -11.46 9.50 3.38
C ILE A 200 -11.29 11.01 3.29
N THR A 201 -12.13 11.76 3.99
CA THR A 201 -12.06 13.22 4.06
C THR A 201 -11.43 13.70 5.37
N ASN A 202 -11.58 12.94 6.45
CA ASN A 202 -11.03 13.29 7.75
C ASN A 202 -10.79 12.05 8.61
N VAL A 203 -9.76 12.13 9.45
CA VAL A 203 -9.47 11.12 10.47
C VAL A 203 -9.10 11.85 11.75
N GLU A 204 -9.88 11.63 12.80
CA GLU A 204 -9.63 12.21 14.12
C GLU A 204 -9.51 11.10 15.16
N THR A 205 -8.50 11.21 16.03
CA THR A 205 -8.34 10.29 17.14
C THR A 205 -8.80 10.98 18.42
N MET A 206 -9.62 10.27 19.18
CA MET A 206 -10.16 10.68 20.47
C MET A 206 -9.83 9.58 21.48
N ASP A 207 -9.98 9.86 22.78
CA ASP A 207 -9.68 8.89 23.85
C ASP A 207 -10.32 7.51 23.57
N GLU A 208 -9.47 6.53 23.27
CA GLU A 208 -9.79 5.15 22.86
C GLU A 208 -10.69 4.97 21.61
N LYS A 209 -10.88 6.02 20.81
CA LYS A 209 -11.72 5.99 19.60
C LYS A 209 -11.06 6.69 18.42
N MET A 210 -11.37 6.23 17.21
CA MET A 210 -10.97 6.91 15.99
C MET A 210 -12.19 7.17 15.12
N LEU A 211 -12.43 8.44 14.81
CA LEU A 211 -13.44 8.90 13.89
C LEU A 211 -12.87 8.87 12.47
N VAL A 212 -13.56 8.18 11.56
CA VAL A 212 -13.25 8.17 10.12
C VAL A 212 -14.44 8.77 9.39
N GLU A 213 -14.21 9.88 8.69
CA GLU A 213 -15.20 10.51 7.82
C GLU A 213 -14.76 10.37 6.38
N GLY A 214 -15.71 10.13 5.49
CA GLY A 214 -15.44 10.03 4.06
C GLY A 214 -16.69 10.21 3.23
N ILE A 215 -16.49 10.12 1.91
CA ILE A 215 -17.55 10.22 0.91
C ILE A 215 -17.50 8.99 0.04
N CYS A 216 -18.64 8.34 -0.14
CA CYS A 216 -18.86 7.32 -1.16
C CYS A 216 -19.61 7.97 -2.32
N LYS A 217 -19.03 7.94 -3.52
CA LYS A 217 -19.69 8.37 -4.75
C LYS A 217 -20.27 7.13 -5.43
N VAL A 218 -21.53 7.19 -5.82
CA VAL A 218 -22.20 6.14 -6.60
C VAL A 218 -22.68 6.72 -7.93
N GLY A 219 -22.54 5.97 -9.01
CA GLY A 219 -22.94 6.37 -10.35
C GLY A 219 -23.63 5.24 -11.11
N PHE A 220 -24.65 5.59 -11.89
CA PHE A 220 -25.40 4.65 -12.72
C PHE A 220 -25.56 5.19 -14.13
N LEU A 221 -25.10 4.42 -15.11
CA LEU A 221 -25.44 4.59 -16.53
C LEU A 221 -26.61 3.66 -16.84
N TYR A 222 -27.66 4.17 -17.47
CA TYR A 222 -28.89 3.43 -17.77
C TYR A 222 -29.41 3.77 -19.17
N ALA A 223 -30.25 2.90 -19.72
CA ALA A 223 -31.05 3.19 -20.91
C ALA A 223 -32.50 3.47 -20.50
N GLU A 224 -33.17 4.33 -21.26
CA GLU A 224 -34.55 4.75 -20.98
C GLU A 224 -35.59 4.07 -21.89
N ASP A 225 -36.85 3.97 -21.46
CA ASP A 225 -37.90 3.19 -22.13
C ASP A 225 -38.51 3.84 -23.40
N ASN A 226 -38.58 5.18 -23.50
CA ASN A 226 -39.47 5.85 -24.46
C ASN A 226 -38.82 6.87 -25.41
N SER A 227 -37.52 7.10 -25.32
CA SER A 227 -36.81 7.97 -26.26
C SER A 227 -35.82 7.16 -27.08
N LEU A 228 -36.08 7.05 -28.39
CA LEU A 228 -35.12 6.52 -29.35
C LEU A 228 -33.77 7.19 -29.09
N ASN A 229 -32.85 6.40 -28.57
CA ASN A 229 -31.46 6.73 -28.28
C ASN A 229 -31.10 7.57 -27.03
N SER A 230 -31.86 7.52 -25.93
CA SER A 230 -31.39 8.11 -24.67
C SER A 230 -30.75 7.07 -23.75
N THR A 231 -29.44 7.21 -23.57
CA THR A 231 -28.78 6.76 -22.35
C THR A 231 -28.77 7.93 -21.35
N GLY A 232 -28.98 7.63 -20.08
CA GLY A 232 -28.89 8.59 -18.99
C GLY A 232 -27.76 8.20 -18.05
N TYR A 233 -27.22 9.21 -17.35
CA TYR A 233 -26.28 8.99 -16.26
C TYR A 233 -26.70 9.83 -15.06
N ILE A 234 -26.59 9.24 -13.88
CA ILE A 234 -26.79 9.92 -12.60
C ILE A 234 -25.69 9.50 -11.63
N SER A 235 -25.21 10.45 -10.82
CA SER A 235 -24.26 10.17 -9.77
C SER A 235 -24.52 11.07 -8.57
N GLU A 236 -24.41 10.50 -7.38
CA GLU A 236 -24.63 11.16 -6.10
C GLU A 236 -23.48 10.82 -5.13
N GLU A 237 -23.24 11.71 -4.18
CA GLU A 237 -22.24 11.55 -3.12
C GLU A 237 -22.93 11.35 -1.76
N PHE A 238 -22.55 10.28 -1.07
CA PHE A 238 -23.08 9.89 0.23
C PHE A 238 -21.97 10.03 1.28
N PRO A 239 -22.03 11.05 2.15
CA PRO A 239 -21.08 11.17 3.24
C PRO A 239 -21.34 10.09 4.29
N PHE A 240 -20.27 9.54 4.86
CA PHE A 240 -20.34 8.59 5.97
C PHE A 240 -19.44 9.00 7.12
N THR A 241 -19.80 8.52 8.31
CA THR A 241 -19.05 8.72 9.55
C THR A 241 -19.03 7.41 10.31
N HIS A 242 -17.84 6.90 10.61
CA HIS A 242 -17.67 5.63 11.33
C HIS A 242 -16.70 5.77 12.50
N TYR A 243 -16.96 5.07 13.61
CA TYR A 243 -16.10 5.08 14.80
C TYR A 243 -15.44 3.72 14.97
N LEU A 244 -14.11 3.70 15.05
CA LEU A 244 -13.32 2.52 15.35
C LEU A 244 -12.83 2.55 16.79
N GLU A 245 -12.93 1.43 17.51
CA GLU A 245 -12.40 1.30 18.87
C GLU A 245 -10.88 1.04 18.82
N VAL A 246 -10.07 2.02 19.23
CA VAL A 246 -8.60 1.93 19.21
C VAL A 246 -8.05 1.96 20.64
N LYS A 247 -7.12 1.07 20.98
CA LYS A 247 -6.51 1.05 22.32
C LYS A 247 -5.21 1.83 22.35
N ASN A 248 -4.91 2.50 23.46
CA ASN A 248 -3.65 3.23 23.65
C ASN A 248 -3.33 4.22 22.52
N SER A 249 -4.34 4.76 21.83
CA SER A 249 -4.12 5.67 20.72
C SER A 249 -3.63 7.04 21.21
N ASN A 250 -2.72 7.65 20.45
CA ASN A 250 -2.28 9.02 20.68
C ASN A 250 -2.08 9.74 19.34
N ASP A 251 -2.00 11.07 19.37
CA ASP A 251 -1.91 11.89 18.14
C ASP A 251 -0.59 11.73 17.37
N HIS A 252 0.46 11.21 18.01
CA HIS A 252 1.78 11.02 17.40
C HIS A 252 1.90 9.65 16.70
N MET A 253 0.96 8.73 16.92
CA MET A 253 0.94 7.45 16.23
C MET A 253 0.71 7.66 14.74
N LEU A 254 1.47 6.94 13.92
CA LEU A 254 1.25 6.91 12.49
C LEU A 254 0.01 6.06 12.20
N LYS A 255 -0.84 6.54 11.30
CA LYS A 255 -2.15 5.94 10.99
C LYS A 255 -2.17 5.56 9.51
N ASP A 256 -2.31 4.27 9.23
CA ASP A 256 -2.55 3.78 7.88
C ASP A 256 -4.01 3.34 7.79
N ILE A 257 -4.81 4.07 7.00
CA ILE A 257 -6.25 3.83 6.93
C ILE A 257 -6.65 3.78 5.46
N ASN A 258 -7.38 2.73 5.09
CA ASN A 258 -7.89 2.56 3.74
C ASN A 258 -9.31 2.00 3.76
N ILE A 259 -10.05 2.30 2.69
CA ILE A 259 -11.39 1.78 2.44
C ILE A 259 -11.29 0.80 1.28
N VAL A 260 -11.88 -0.38 1.46
CA VAL A 260 -12.04 -1.38 0.41
C VAL A 260 -13.53 -1.50 0.12
N LEU A 261 -13.95 -1.09 -1.07
CA LEU A 261 -15.34 -1.23 -1.51
C LEU A 261 -15.63 -2.70 -1.83
N ASN A 262 -16.74 -3.20 -1.31
CA ASN A 262 -17.26 -4.52 -1.66
C ASN A 262 -18.24 -4.40 -2.86
N GLU A 263 -18.75 -5.54 -3.31
CA GLU A 263 -19.67 -5.60 -4.45
C GLU A 263 -20.97 -4.84 -4.14
N MET A 264 -21.27 -3.83 -4.95
CA MET A 264 -22.51 -3.08 -4.84
C MET A 264 -23.66 -3.88 -5.45
N THR A 265 -24.75 -4.00 -4.71
CA THR A 265 -26.02 -4.55 -5.25
C THR A 265 -26.98 -3.40 -5.51
N TYR A 266 -27.79 -3.52 -6.56
CA TYR A 266 -28.71 -2.46 -6.95
C TYR A 266 -29.91 -2.99 -7.74
N ALA A 267 -31.01 -2.25 -7.71
CA ALA A 267 -32.22 -2.54 -8.47
C ALA A 267 -32.97 -1.26 -8.84
N ALA A 268 -33.53 -1.24 -10.06
CA ALA A 268 -34.44 -0.18 -10.45
C ALA A 268 -35.80 -0.37 -9.75
N ALA A 269 -36.33 0.71 -9.18
CA ALA A 269 -37.53 0.77 -8.37
C ALA A 269 -38.46 1.91 -8.85
N GLU A 270 -39.72 1.83 -8.43
CA GLU A 270 -40.72 2.87 -8.66
C GLU A 270 -40.53 4.04 -7.68
N ASN A 271 -40.65 5.27 -8.15
CA ASN A 271 -40.68 6.47 -7.31
C ASN A 271 -42.09 6.70 -6.73
N TYR A 272 -42.30 7.82 -6.02
CA TYR A 272 -43.60 8.16 -5.42
C TYR A 272 -44.75 8.33 -6.45
N ASP A 273 -44.42 8.57 -7.72
CA ASP A 273 -45.40 8.70 -8.81
C ASP A 273 -45.71 7.34 -9.48
N ASN A 274 -45.14 6.23 -9.00
CA ASN A 274 -45.18 4.87 -9.58
C ASN A 274 -44.52 4.79 -10.97
N GLU A 275 -43.51 5.62 -11.21
CA GLU A 275 -42.67 5.58 -12.40
C GLU A 275 -41.33 4.93 -12.03
N LYS A 276 -40.80 4.03 -12.88
CA LYS A 276 -39.54 3.32 -12.60
C LYS A 276 -38.32 4.23 -12.78
N ARG A 277 -38.15 5.20 -11.88
CA ARG A 277 -37.17 6.31 -11.92
C ARG A 277 -36.28 6.38 -10.69
N MET A 278 -36.24 5.31 -9.90
CA MET A 278 -35.40 5.21 -8.70
C MET A 278 -34.46 4.03 -8.85
N ILE A 279 -33.24 4.13 -8.32
CA ILE A 279 -32.29 3.01 -8.23
C ILE A 279 -31.93 2.86 -6.76
N GLU A 280 -32.44 1.80 -6.13
CA GLU A 280 -32.05 1.41 -4.78
C GLU A 280 -30.73 0.64 -4.83
N PHE A 281 -29.83 0.91 -3.89
CA PHE A 281 -28.53 0.22 -3.83
C PHE A 281 -28.12 -0.08 -2.39
N ASN A 282 -27.31 -1.13 -2.26
CA ASN A 282 -26.53 -1.44 -1.06
C ASN A 282 -25.05 -1.51 -1.47
N LEU A 283 -24.25 -0.61 -0.89
CA LEU A 283 -22.81 -0.53 -1.09
C LEU A 283 -22.11 -0.88 0.24
N PRO A 284 -21.73 -2.15 0.45
CA PRO A 284 -20.90 -2.53 1.57
C PRO A 284 -19.44 -2.12 1.33
N PHE A 285 -18.71 -1.79 2.38
CA PHE A 285 -17.29 -1.49 2.35
C PHE A 285 -16.62 -1.81 3.68
N THR A 286 -15.30 -2.01 3.64
CA THR A 286 -14.48 -2.34 4.80
C THR A 286 -13.51 -1.21 5.07
N ILE A 287 -13.46 -0.73 6.32
CA ILE A 287 -12.47 0.24 6.79
C ILE A 287 -11.36 -0.54 7.49
N ASN A 288 -10.17 -0.52 6.91
CA ASN A 288 -8.96 -1.10 7.50
C ASN A 288 -8.13 0.02 8.12
N ALA A 289 -7.76 -0.13 9.38
CA ALA A 289 -6.93 0.82 10.11
C ALA A 289 -5.80 0.11 10.86
N THR A 290 -4.57 0.55 10.62
CA THR A 290 -3.39 0.11 11.35
C THR A 290 -2.72 1.32 12.01
N LEU A 291 -2.55 1.26 13.34
CA LEU A 291 -1.88 2.29 14.12
C LEU A 291 -0.50 1.80 14.52
N TYR A 292 0.49 2.64 14.26
CA TYR A 292 1.89 2.34 14.51
C TYR A 292 2.48 3.29 15.54
N ASP A 293 3.33 2.74 16.41
CA ASP A 293 4.12 3.54 17.35
C ASP A 293 5.61 3.23 17.20
N THR A 294 6.44 4.23 17.50
CA THR A 294 7.90 4.06 17.49
C THR A 294 8.36 3.59 18.86
N VAL A 295 8.92 2.39 18.90
CA VAL A 295 9.47 1.81 20.13
C VAL A 295 10.98 2.04 20.17
N GLU A 296 11.46 2.57 21.29
CA GLU A 296 12.89 2.64 21.59
C GLU A 296 13.28 1.53 22.57
N LYS A 297 14.35 0.80 22.27
CA LYS A 297 14.91 -0.21 23.17
C LYS A 297 16.42 -0.07 23.28
N ASN A 298 16.95 -0.23 24.48
CA ASN A 298 18.38 -0.40 24.66
C ASN A 298 18.71 -1.90 24.60
N ILE A 299 19.66 -2.27 23.75
CA ILE A 299 20.07 -3.66 23.54
C ILE A 299 21.57 -3.81 23.77
N ILE A 300 22.00 -4.99 24.20
CA ILE A 300 23.43 -5.35 24.21
C ILE A 300 23.82 -5.85 22.82
N THR A 301 24.78 -5.16 22.20
CA THR A 301 25.32 -5.48 20.85
C THR A 301 26.68 -6.15 20.91
N ASP A 302 27.40 -5.99 22.01
CA ASP A 302 28.67 -6.67 22.24
C ASP A 302 28.89 -6.89 23.74
N CYS A 303 29.60 -7.95 24.11
CA CYS A 303 29.92 -8.26 25.50
C CYS A 303 31.26 -9.01 25.61
N TYR A 304 32.03 -8.70 26.65
CA TYR A 304 33.18 -9.49 27.06
C TYR A 304 33.32 -9.52 28.59
N SER A 305 34.09 -10.47 29.11
CA SER A 305 34.40 -10.55 30.54
C SER A 305 35.90 -10.43 30.79
N THR A 306 36.25 -9.89 31.96
CA THR A 306 37.62 -9.78 32.45
C THR A 306 38.10 -11.08 33.11
N GLU A 307 37.17 -11.95 33.49
CA GLU A 307 37.46 -13.18 34.25
C GLU A 307 37.15 -14.45 33.45
N SER A 308 36.17 -14.38 32.55
CA SER A 308 35.68 -15.53 31.79
C SER A 308 35.77 -15.31 30.27
N LEU A 309 36.03 -16.38 29.52
CA LEU A 309 35.78 -16.42 28.09
C LEU A 309 34.29 -16.57 27.86
N LEU A 310 33.75 -15.79 26.92
CA LEU A 310 32.33 -15.79 26.59
C LEU A 310 32.12 -16.38 25.20
N ASP A 311 31.05 -17.15 25.07
CA ASP A 311 30.45 -17.55 23.80
C ASP A 311 29.13 -16.80 23.64
N LEU A 312 29.00 -16.07 22.53
CA LEU A 312 27.87 -15.20 22.25
C LEU A 312 27.04 -15.81 21.13
N THR A 313 25.75 -16.01 21.38
CA THR A 313 24.81 -16.31 20.30
C THR A 313 24.30 -15.00 19.74
N SER A 314 24.71 -14.66 18.52
CA SER A 314 24.27 -13.44 17.84
C SER A 314 23.64 -13.71 16.46
N ALA A 315 22.78 -12.79 16.02
CA ALA A 315 22.18 -12.78 14.70
C ALA A 315 22.12 -11.36 14.15
N LYS A 316 22.20 -11.23 12.82
CA LYS A 316 21.92 -9.98 12.12
C LYS A 316 20.42 -9.85 11.88
N VAL A 317 19.89 -8.67 12.13
CA VAL A 317 18.47 -8.38 11.96
C VAL A 317 18.32 -7.01 11.29
N ASN A 318 17.46 -6.94 10.27
CA ASN A 318 17.04 -5.68 9.68
C ASN A 318 15.86 -5.11 10.46
N LEU A 319 16.09 -4.00 11.15
CA LEU A 319 15.02 -3.23 11.77
C LEU A 319 14.47 -2.22 10.78
N SER A 320 13.16 -2.30 10.54
CA SER A 320 12.44 -1.26 9.81
C SER A 320 11.74 -0.32 10.80
N SER A 321 11.97 0.98 10.62
CA SER A 321 11.31 2.05 11.36
C SER A 321 10.55 2.93 10.37
N LEU A 322 9.22 2.87 10.44
CA LEU A 322 8.33 3.79 9.74
C LEU A 322 8.47 5.18 10.37
N LYS A 323 8.87 6.16 9.56
CA LYS A 323 9.08 7.55 9.94
C LYS A 323 7.84 8.39 9.75
N ASP A 324 7.16 8.20 8.63
CA ASP A 324 5.95 8.93 8.32
C ASP A 324 5.03 8.13 7.40
N ILE A 325 3.73 8.43 7.49
CA ILE A 325 2.71 8.04 6.52
C ILE A 325 2.05 9.33 6.08
N THR A 326 2.23 9.68 4.81
CA THR A 326 1.67 10.92 4.26
C THR A 326 0.89 10.65 3.00
N ASN A 327 -0.17 11.43 2.78
CA ASN A 327 -0.93 11.41 1.54
C ASN A 327 -0.96 12.83 0.97
N LYS A 328 -0.55 12.98 -0.28
CA LYS A 328 -0.48 14.28 -0.96
C LYS A 328 -1.37 14.28 -2.17
N THR A 329 -2.29 15.22 -2.20
CA THR A 329 -3.23 15.40 -3.31
C THR A 329 -2.75 16.49 -4.25
N LEU A 330 -2.63 16.16 -5.53
CA LEU A 330 -2.29 17.09 -6.60
C LEU A 330 -3.45 17.21 -7.58
N LYS A 331 -3.89 18.44 -7.84
CA LYS A 331 -4.93 18.70 -8.84
C LYS A 331 -4.35 18.58 -10.24
N TYR A 332 -5.05 17.85 -11.09
CA TYR A 332 -4.72 17.69 -12.50
C TYR A 332 -5.90 18.14 -13.35
N GLU A 333 -5.62 18.91 -14.40
CA GLU A 333 -6.60 19.28 -15.42
C GLU A 333 -5.90 19.35 -16.79
N ASN A 334 -6.46 18.69 -17.79
CA ASN A 334 -5.91 18.70 -19.14
C ASN A 334 -7.00 18.42 -20.19
N ASN A 335 -6.70 18.71 -21.45
CA ASN A 335 -7.63 18.58 -22.58
C ASN A 335 -7.50 17.23 -23.27
N LEU A 336 -8.64 16.57 -23.52
CA LEU A 336 -8.76 15.40 -24.37
C LEU A 336 -9.57 15.75 -25.62
N ASP A 337 -8.98 15.50 -26.79
CA ASP A 337 -9.69 15.67 -28.06
C ASP A 337 -10.53 14.42 -28.37
N VAL A 338 -11.77 14.64 -28.81
CA VAL A 338 -12.73 13.59 -29.16
C VAL A 338 -12.78 13.44 -30.68
N VAL A 339 -12.30 12.29 -31.15
CA VAL A 339 -12.14 12.00 -32.58
C VAL A 339 -13.43 11.53 -33.27
N SER A 340 -14.43 11.08 -32.50
CA SER A 340 -15.69 10.53 -33.03
C SER A 340 -16.86 11.48 -32.75
N GLY A 341 -17.35 12.12 -33.80
CA GLY A 341 -18.56 12.96 -33.77
C GLY A 341 -18.55 14.10 -32.73
N THR A 342 -19.73 14.62 -32.41
CA THR A 342 -19.91 15.76 -31.51
C THR A 342 -20.34 15.31 -30.11
N VAL A 343 -19.62 15.76 -29.08
CA VAL A 343 -19.98 15.51 -27.67
C VAL A 343 -21.19 16.35 -27.30
N LYS A 344 -22.31 15.70 -26.95
CA LYS A 344 -23.51 16.37 -26.43
C LYS A 344 -23.52 16.41 -24.91
N ASP A 345 -23.44 15.24 -24.29
CA ASP A 345 -23.45 15.02 -22.84
C ASP A 345 -22.34 14.04 -22.47
N ILE A 346 -21.70 14.24 -21.31
CA ILE A 346 -20.69 13.33 -20.78
C ILE A 346 -21.35 12.48 -19.69
N TYR A 347 -21.23 11.17 -19.81
CA TYR A 347 -21.80 10.23 -18.86
C TYR A 347 -20.79 9.87 -17.78
N THR A 348 -19.69 9.19 -18.13
CA THR A 348 -18.68 8.74 -17.17
C THR A 348 -17.31 9.23 -17.58
N VAL A 349 -16.42 9.33 -16.59
CA VAL A 349 -14.99 9.48 -16.79
C VAL A 349 -14.28 8.53 -15.84
N ASP A 350 -13.59 7.56 -16.42
CA ASP A 350 -12.83 6.57 -15.69
C ASP A 350 -11.35 6.83 -15.93
N ILE A 351 -10.59 7.06 -14.86
CA ILE A 351 -9.18 7.44 -14.93
C ILE A 351 -8.35 6.41 -14.17
N SER A 352 -7.42 5.76 -14.87
CA SER A 352 -6.48 4.81 -14.28
C SER A 352 -5.05 5.35 -14.35
N PRO A 353 -4.35 5.53 -13.21
CA PRO A 353 -2.97 5.99 -13.20
C PRO A 353 -2.02 4.83 -13.54
N LYS A 354 -1.09 5.08 -14.47
CA LYS A 354 -0.02 4.18 -14.89
C LYS A 354 1.32 4.81 -14.53
N VAL A 355 1.95 4.33 -13.46
CA VAL A 355 3.24 4.86 -13.01
C VAL A 355 4.35 4.33 -13.90
N SER A 356 5.17 5.23 -14.45
CA SER A 356 6.33 4.86 -15.26
C SER A 356 7.64 4.92 -14.46
N GLU A 357 7.78 5.93 -13.59
CA GLU A 357 9.00 6.12 -12.81
C GLU A 357 8.69 6.78 -11.45
N LYS A 358 9.43 6.37 -10.43
CA LYS A 358 9.47 6.98 -9.10
C LYS A 358 10.92 7.36 -8.80
N ARG A 359 11.20 8.62 -8.48
CA ARG A 359 12.58 9.08 -8.24
C ARG A 359 12.68 10.21 -7.22
N MET A 360 13.85 10.30 -6.60
CA MET A 360 14.26 11.43 -5.75
C MET A 360 14.93 12.50 -6.60
N TYR A 361 14.48 13.75 -6.49
CA TYR A 361 15.08 14.88 -7.20
C TYR A 361 14.93 16.17 -6.40
N ASP A 362 16.05 16.81 -6.02
CA ASP A 362 16.08 18.13 -5.35
C ASP A 362 15.15 18.20 -4.11
N ASP A 363 15.33 17.26 -3.18
CA ASP A 363 14.50 17.08 -1.96
C ASP A 363 12.99 16.88 -2.23
N LYS A 364 12.64 16.45 -3.44
CA LYS A 364 11.28 16.04 -3.82
C LYS A 364 11.23 14.57 -4.18
N TYR A 365 10.11 13.95 -3.84
CA TYR A 365 9.71 12.68 -4.40
C TYR A 365 8.86 12.94 -5.66
N VAL A 366 9.35 12.48 -6.81
CA VAL A 366 8.72 12.69 -8.11
C VAL A 366 8.19 11.37 -8.64
N VAL A 367 6.91 11.35 -9.01
CA VAL A 367 6.25 10.22 -9.66
C VAL A 367 5.79 10.67 -11.04
N ASP A 368 6.34 10.05 -12.07
CA ASP A 368 5.94 10.25 -13.46
C ASP A 368 5.08 9.08 -13.93
N GLY A 369 4.16 9.40 -14.84
CA GLY A 369 3.28 8.38 -15.41
C GLY A 369 2.31 8.95 -16.42
N PHE A 370 1.31 8.13 -16.73
CA PHE A 370 0.19 8.49 -17.60
C PHE A 370 -1.13 8.20 -16.90
N LEU A 371 -2.14 9.00 -17.21
CA LEU A 371 -3.52 8.77 -16.84
C LEU A 371 -4.24 8.23 -18.07
N ASP A 372 -4.62 6.96 -18.01
CA ASP A 372 -5.48 6.35 -19.02
C ASP A 372 -6.92 6.76 -18.72
N VAL A 373 -7.46 7.60 -19.60
CA VAL A 373 -8.77 8.22 -19.47
C VAL A 373 -9.74 7.56 -20.45
N ASN A 374 -10.83 7.03 -19.93
CA ASN A 374 -11.96 6.53 -20.70
C ASN A 374 -13.17 7.43 -20.42
N ILE A 375 -13.80 7.95 -21.47
CA ILE A 375 -15.00 8.80 -21.35
C ILE A 375 -16.12 8.15 -22.14
N LEU A 376 -17.26 7.92 -21.48
CA LEU A 376 -18.51 7.59 -22.14
C LEU A 376 -19.32 8.86 -22.33
N TYR A 377 -19.82 9.10 -23.55
CA TYR A 377 -20.56 10.32 -23.87
C TYR A 377 -21.66 10.07 -24.90
N LEU A 378 -22.61 10.99 -24.98
CA LEU A 378 -23.62 11.02 -26.02
C LEU A 378 -23.07 11.71 -27.27
N ASN A 379 -22.94 10.96 -28.36
CA ASN A 379 -22.53 11.50 -29.65
C ASN A 379 -23.75 12.04 -30.40
N SER A 380 -23.88 13.36 -30.59
CA SER A 380 -25.06 13.93 -31.25
C SER A 380 -25.13 13.71 -32.75
N ASP A 381 -24.04 13.30 -33.40
CA ASP A 381 -24.04 13.10 -34.86
C ASP A 381 -24.81 11.82 -35.24
N ILE A 382 -24.70 10.81 -34.39
CA ILE A 382 -25.43 9.53 -34.51
C ILE A 382 -26.53 9.38 -33.45
N ASN A 383 -26.62 10.34 -32.52
CA ASN A 383 -27.47 10.32 -31.34
C ASN A 383 -27.33 9.01 -30.55
N LYS A 384 -26.14 8.45 -30.35
CA LYS A 384 -25.92 7.21 -29.58
C LYS A 384 -24.75 7.39 -28.61
N ILE A 385 -24.66 6.53 -27.60
CA ILE A 385 -23.48 6.46 -26.73
C ILE A 385 -22.22 6.12 -27.55
N ASP A 386 -21.11 6.76 -27.22
CA ASP A 386 -19.80 6.48 -27.81
C ASP A 386 -18.70 6.67 -26.75
N LYS A 387 -17.48 6.29 -27.12
CA LYS A 387 -16.30 6.35 -26.24
C LYS A 387 -15.23 7.28 -26.78
N ALA A 388 -14.58 7.99 -25.88
CA ALA A 388 -13.30 8.65 -26.12
C ALA A 388 -12.27 8.04 -25.17
N TYR A 389 -11.07 7.82 -25.67
CA TYR A 389 -9.94 7.33 -24.89
C TYR A 389 -8.72 8.19 -25.15
N GLY A 390 -7.91 8.40 -24.12
CA GLY A 390 -6.60 8.99 -24.26
C GLY A 390 -5.71 8.67 -23.08
N SER A 391 -4.40 8.66 -23.32
CA SER A 391 -3.39 8.51 -22.28
C SER A 391 -2.72 9.87 -22.07
N MET A 392 -2.86 10.44 -20.88
CA MET A 392 -2.45 11.81 -20.59
C MET A 392 -1.28 11.82 -19.60
N PRO A 393 -0.11 12.40 -19.95
CA PRO A 393 1.04 12.37 -19.05
C PRO A 393 0.80 13.20 -17.79
N PHE A 394 1.29 12.72 -16.66
CA PHE A 394 1.31 13.47 -15.40
C PHE A 394 2.69 13.38 -14.74
N THR A 395 3.02 14.42 -13.98
CA THR A 395 4.15 14.46 -13.05
C THR A 395 3.61 14.93 -11.71
N ALA A 396 3.70 14.06 -10.71
CA ALA A 396 3.41 14.42 -9.33
C ALA A 396 4.73 14.68 -8.59
N SER A 397 4.84 15.83 -7.92
CA SER A 397 6.01 16.18 -7.12
C SER A 397 5.58 16.49 -5.70
N VAL A 398 6.14 15.75 -4.75
CA VAL A 398 5.89 15.90 -3.32
C VAL A 398 7.15 16.46 -2.67
N ASP A 399 7.02 17.62 -2.03
CA ASP A 399 8.10 18.19 -1.21
C ASP A 399 8.27 17.35 0.06
N LEU A 400 9.53 17.00 0.37
CA LEU A 400 9.90 16.24 1.54
C LEU A 400 10.45 17.15 2.64
N ASN A 401 10.19 16.79 3.89
CA ASN A 401 10.74 17.47 5.05
C ASN A 401 12.21 17.09 5.28
N GLU A 402 12.89 17.81 6.19
CA GLU A 402 14.28 17.49 6.57
C GLU A 402 14.41 16.03 7.08
N GLY A 403 15.33 15.27 6.49
CA GLY A 403 15.62 13.87 6.86
C GLY A 403 14.83 12.84 6.06
N GLU A 404 13.66 13.19 5.51
CA GLU A 404 12.82 12.28 4.72
C GLU A 404 13.49 11.86 3.40
N ALA A 405 14.38 12.70 2.86
CA ALA A 405 15.08 12.41 1.61
C ALA A 405 16.06 11.23 1.68
N GLN A 406 16.39 10.77 2.90
CA GLN A 406 17.25 9.60 3.13
C GLN A 406 16.45 8.31 3.37
N SER A 407 15.14 8.43 3.57
CA SER A 407 14.27 7.28 3.82
C SER A 407 13.99 6.51 2.54
N ILE A 408 13.72 5.22 2.71
CA ILE A 408 13.13 4.36 1.68
C ILE A 408 11.65 4.73 1.60
N ILE A 409 11.15 4.98 0.39
CA ILE A 409 9.78 5.46 0.16
C ILE A 409 9.01 4.40 -0.61
N ASP A 410 8.04 3.79 0.05
CA ASP A 410 7.01 2.99 -0.60
C ASP A 410 5.82 3.90 -0.91
N SER A 411 5.42 3.98 -2.18
CA SER A 411 4.35 4.88 -2.60
C SER A 411 3.29 4.22 -3.47
N THR A 412 2.06 4.71 -3.36
CA THR A 412 0.92 4.35 -4.19
C THR A 412 0.33 5.60 -4.84
N VAL A 413 -0.22 5.44 -6.04
CA VAL A 413 -0.93 6.51 -6.76
C VAL A 413 -2.38 6.10 -6.95
N LYS A 414 -3.31 6.91 -6.44
CA LYS A 414 -4.75 6.71 -6.59
C LYS A 414 -5.40 7.97 -7.14
N ILE A 415 -6.48 7.80 -7.90
CA ILE A 415 -7.28 8.92 -8.40
C ILE A 415 -8.49 9.08 -7.49
N SER A 416 -8.84 10.32 -7.16
CA SER A 416 -10.12 10.68 -6.54
C SER A 416 -10.72 11.89 -7.26
N LYS A 417 -12.01 12.17 -7.01
CA LYS A 417 -12.70 13.37 -7.51
C LYS A 417 -12.46 13.64 -9.00
N CYS A 418 -12.61 12.60 -9.82
CA CYS A 418 -12.50 12.73 -11.26
C CYS A 418 -13.79 13.30 -11.88
N GLY A 419 -13.62 14.07 -12.93
CA GLY A 419 -14.69 14.75 -13.63
C GLY A 419 -14.28 15.14 -15.05
N ALA A 420 -15.27 15.38 -15.89
CA ALA A 420 -15.05 15.83 -17.25
C ALA A 420 -16.16 16.78 -17.68
N TYR A 421 -15.80 17.84 -18.40
CA TYR A 421 -16.77 18.78 -18.95
C TYR A 421 -16.41 19.20 -20.37
N ARG A 422 -17.45 19.41 -21.17
CA ARG A 422 -17.31 19.69 -22.60
C ARG A 422 -16.64 21.04 -22.85
N LYS A 423 -15.69 21.08 -23.80
CA LYS A 423 -15.04 22.28 -24.33
C LYS A 423 -15.19 22.32 -25.85
N GLY A 424 -16.28 22.89 -26.32
CA GLY A 424 -16.63 22.91 -27.75
C GLY A 424 -17.31 21.61 -28.21
N SER A 425 -17.19 21.26 -29.48
CA SER A 425 -17.90 20.10 -30.06
C SER A 425 -17.10 18.79 -29.97
N ASN A 426 -15.77 18.86 -30.01
CA ASN A 426 -14.88 17.71 -30.18
C ASN A 426 -13.73 17.71 -29.16
N SER A 427 -13.94 18.32 -28.00
CA SER A 427 -12.92 18.43 -26.96
C SER A 427 -13.58 18.46 -25.58
N VAL A 428 -12.91 17.85 -24.62
CA VAL A 428 -13.35 17.69 -23.24
C VAL A 428 -12.19 18.07 -22.33
N ILE A 429 -12.49 18.81 -21.26
CA ILE A 429 -11.53 18.99 -20.18
C ILE A 429 -11.76 17.89 -19.16
N VAL A 430 -10.69 17.17 -18.84
CA VAL A 430 -10.65 16.12 -17.83
C VAL A 430 -9.94 16.68 -16.62
N ASN A 431 -10.52 16.50 -15.44
CA ASN A 431 -9.92 16.86 -14.16
C ASN A 431 -9.98 15.72 -13.15
N CYS A 432 -9.00 15.69 -12.26
CA CYS A 432 -8.97 14.76 -11.14
C CYS A 432 -7.97 15.19 -10.06
N ASP A 433 -8.12 14.59 -8.89
CA ASP A 433 -7.15 14.67 -7.80
C ASP A 433 -6.26 13.41 -7.85
N ILE A 434 -4.96 13.59 -8.09
CA ILE A 434 -3.93 12.55 -8.02
C ILE A 434 -3.44 12.47 -6.58
N ASN A 435 -3.72 11.38 -5.89
CA ASN A 435 -3.28 11.14 -4.52
C ASN A 435 -2.03 10.26 -4.51
N VAL A 436 -0.93 10.80 -4.00
CA VAL A 436 0.32 10.10 -3.76
C VAL A 436 0.40 9.76 -2.28
N GLY A 437 0.09 8.50 -1.94
CA GLY A 437 0.27 7.96 -0.59
C GLY A 437 1.69 7.43 -0.44
N MET A 438 2.40 7.82 0.62
CA MET A 438 3.80 7.49 0.87
C MET A 438 3.98 6.95 2.28
N LYS A 439 4.75 5.87 2.40
CA LYS A 439 5.26 5.31 3.65
C LYS A 439 6.77 5.45 3.65
N LEU A 440 7.29 6.28 4.56
CA LEU A 440 8.71 6.59 4.66
C LEU A 440 9.32 5.69 5.73
N LYS A 441 10.37 4.93 5.37
CA LYS A 441 10.99 3.94 6.24
C LYS A 441 12.50 4.12 6.29
N ASP A 442 13.07 3.93 7.46
CA ASP A 442 14.50 3.73 7.62
C ASP A 442 14.75 2.26 7.97
N ASN A 443 15.70 1.66 7.27
CA ASN A 443 16.15 0.30 7.57
C ASN A 443 17.55 0.35 8.18
N GLU A 444 17.71 -0.35 9.30
CA GLU A 444 19.00 -0.49 9.98
C GLU A 444 19.31 -1.97 10.22
N GLU A 445 20.42 -2.46 9.64
CA GLU A 445 20.97 -3.76 10.00
C GLU A 445 21.68 -3.66 11.36
N ILE A 446 21.26 -4.47 12.33
CA ILE A 446 21.87 -4.54 13.65
C ILE A 446 22.29 -5.96 13.99
N GLU A 447 23.32 -6.07 14.83
CA GLU A 447 23.72 -7.34 15.45
C GLU A 447 23.09 -7.43 16.84
N ILE A 448 22.33 -8.49 17.07
CA ILE A 448 21.62 -8.76 18.32
C ILE A 448 22.26 -9.96 18.98
N ILE A 449 22.53 -9.85 20.28
CA ILE A 449 22.94 -10.97 21.11
C ILE A 449 21.70 -11.53 21.80
N SER A 450 21.36 -12.79 21.56
CA SER A 450 20.23 -13.48 22.18
C SER A 450 20.64 -14.26 23.43
N ASN A 451 21.91 -14.68 23.53
CA ASN A 451 22.42 -15.42 24.68
C ASN A 451 23.93 -15.22 24.90
N ILE A 452 24.36 -15.33 26.15
CA ILE A 452 25.75 -15.19 26.59
C ILE A 452 26.08 -16.35 27.53
N VAL A 453 27.11 -17.14 27.19
CA VAL A 453 27.54 -18.32 27.96
C VAL A 453 29.01 -18.21 28.33
N GLU A 454 29.36 -18.49 29.60
CA GLU A 454 30.75 -18.64 30.01
C GLU A 454 31.31 -20.00 29.59
N THR A 455 32.46 -20.00 28.93
CA THR A 455 33.09 -21.24 28.40
C THR A 455 34.41 -21.60 29.07
N GLY A 456 34.98 -20.71 29.89
CA GLY A 456 36.21 -20.95 30.63
C GLY A 456 36.74 -19.68 31.28
N ALA A 457 37.89 -19.78 31.97
CA ALA A 457 38.55 -18.64 32.58
C ALA A 457 39.51 -17.95 31.60
N VAL A 458 39.66 -16.63 31.72
CA VAL A 458 40.68 -15.86 30.99
C VAL A 458 42.07 -16.22 31.53
N ASP A 459 42.97 -16.66 30.65
CA ASP A 459 44.35 -16.97 30.99
C ASP A 459 45.23 -15.71 31.00
N HIS A 460 45.19 -15.00 32.13
CA HIS A 460 46.03 -13.81 32.36
C HIS A 460 47.53 -14.12 32.47
N SER A 461 47.93 -15.40 32.62
CA SER A 461 49.35 -15.75 32.78
C SER A 461 50.19 -15.44 31.54
N LYS A 462 49.55 -15.44 30.37
CA LYS A 462 50.16 -15.10 29.07
C LYS A 462 50.28 -13.60 28.82
N MET A 463 49.57 -12.78 29.60
CA MET A 463 49.63 -11.32 29.49
C MET A 463 50.88 -10.79 30.22
N PRO A 464 51.72 -9.96 29.57
CA PRO A 464 52.82 -9.27 30.23
C PRO A 464 52.33 -8.41 31.39
N SER A 465 53.13 -8.25 32.44
CA SER A 465 52.77 -7.43 33.61
C SER A 465 52.51 -5.96 33.26
N LEU A 466 53.25 -5.44 32.27
CA LEU A 466 53.13 -4.08 31.76
C LEU A 466 53.39 -4.07 30.25
N LEU A 467 52.50 -3.44 29.49
CA LEU A 467 52.61 -3.24 28.05
C LEU A 467 52.36 -1.77 27.71
N PHE A 468 53.18 -1.21 26.81
CA PHE A 468 52.93 0.10 26.20
C PHE A 468 52.35 -0.11 24.82
N ARG A 469 51.12 0.36 24.58
CA ARG A 469 50.44 0.30 23.29
C ARG A 469 50.32 1.70 22.69
N VAL A 470 50.49 1.81 21.37
CA VAL A 470 50.20 3.03 20.63
C VAL A 470 48.81 2.89 20.01
N VAL A 471 47.92 3.85 20.31
CA VAL A 471 46.54 3.87 19.79
C VAL A 471 46.57 3.97 18.25
N GLN A 472 45.88 3.05 17.58
CA GLN A 472 45.74 3.08 16.12
C GLN A 472 44.57 3.98 15.66
N PRO A 473 44.58 4.52 14.43
CA PRO A 473 43.43 5.22 13.88
C PRO A 473 42.15 4.36 13.91
N GLY A 474 41.06 4.89 14.45
CA GLY A 474 39.77 4.21 14.56
C GLY A 474 39.61 3.25 15.76
N GLU A 475 40.66 3.04 16.54
CA GLU A 475 40.62 2.16 17.73
C GLU A 475 39.93 2.84 18.91
N THR A 476 38.98 2.15 19.55
CA THR A 476 38.23 2.68 20.69
C THR A 476 38.72 2.10 22.02
N VAL A 477 38.35 2.75 23.13
CA VAL A 477 38.62 2.21 24.49
C VAL A 477 38.00 0.82 24.66
N TRP A 478 36.81 0.61 24.06
CA TRP A 478 36.14 -0.69 24.02
C TRP A 478 37.00 -1.76 23.36
N ASP A 479 37.52 -1.48 22.15
CA ASP A 479 38.32 -2.45 21.39
C ASP A 479 39.58 -2.84 22.17
N ILE A 480 40.26 -1.85 22.78
CA ILE A 480 41.47 -2.10 23.57
C ILE A 480 41.11 -2.90 24.83
N ALA A 481 40.11 -2.48 25.59
CA ALA A 481 39.74 -3.14 26.83
C ALA A 481 39.28 -4.59 26.59
N LYS A 482 38.51 -4.83 25.52
CA LYS A 482 38.10 -6.17 25.06
C LYS A 482 39.30 -7.03 24.64
N ASN A 483 40.22 -6.49 23.86
CA ASN A 483 41.42 -7.20 23.37
C ASN A 483 42.35 -7.70 24.50
N TYR A 484 42.31 -7.07 25.67
CA TYR A 484 43.14 -7.44 26.82
C TYR A 484 42.32 -7.93 28.02
N ASN A 485 41.02 -8.19 27.85
CA ASN A 485 40.12 -8.61 28.93
C ASN A 485 40.23 -7.71 30.19
N LEU A 486 40.32 -6.39 30.00
CA LEU A 486 40.36 -5.39 31.07
C LEU A 486 39.02 -4.67 31.16
N SER A 487 38.64 -4.21 32.36
CA SER A 487 37.45 -3.35 32.46
C SER A 487 37.75 -1.96 31.87
N ILE A 488 36.74 -1.35 31.26
CA ILE A 488 36.87 -0.02 30.66
C ILE A 488 37.27 1.00 31.72
N ASN A 489 36.63 0.95 32.89
CA ASN A 489 36.94 1.85 34.00
C ASN A 489 38.39 1.72 34.46
N TYR A 490 38.91 0.49 34.58
CA TYR A 490 40.31 0.26 34.95
C TYR A 490 41.27 0.83 33.89
N LEU A 491 40.99 0.58 32.61
CA LEU A 491 41.83 1.11 31.52
C LEU A 491 41.82 2.64 31.50
N LYS A 492 40.67 3.27 31.78
CA LYS A 492 40.52 4.72 31.86
C LYS A 492 41.30 5.32 33.02
N GLU A 493 41.13 4.76 34.23
CA GLU A 493 41.84 5.21 35.43
C GLU A 493 43.36 5.07 35.28
N LEU A 494 43.84 3.98 34.66
CA LEU A 494 45.27 3.74 34.45
C LEU A 494 45.93 4.74 33.50
N ASN A 495 45.14 5.37 32.62
CA ASN A 495 45.63 6.20 31.52
C ASN A 495 45.09 7.63 31.50
N ASP A 496 44.38 8.04 32.56
CA ASP A 496 43.69 9.32 32.66
C ASP A 496 42.81 9.64 31.42
N ILE A 497 42.14 8.61 30.87
CA ILE A 497 41.30 8.76 29.68
C ILE A 497 40.04 9.54 30.06
N PRO A 498 39.65 10.57 29.27
CA PRO A 498 38.48 11.40 29.57
C PRO A 498 37.16 10.62 29.61
N ALA A 499 36.16 11.24 30.22
CA ALA A 499 34.85 10.61 30.46
C ALA A 499 34.14 10.18 29.17
N ASP A 500 34.32 10.96 28.09
CA ASP A 500 33.78 10.71 26.75
C ASP A 500 34.50 9.57 25.98
N ASN A 501 35.48 8.90 26.61
CA ASN A 501 36.27 7.82 26.03
C ASN A 501 37.09 8.24 24.78
N ALA A 502 37.34 9.54 24.59
CA ALA A 502 38.12 10.02 23.46
C ALA A 502 39.56 9.49 23.51
N LEU A 503 39.99 8.81 22.44
CA LEU A 503 41.36 8.39 22.23
C LEU A 503 41.97 9.14 21.06
N THR A 504 43.19 9.65 21.24
CA THR A 504 43.93 10.32 20.16
C THR A 504 44.86 9.30 19.49
N PRO A 505 44.78 9.08 18.16
CA PRO A 505 45.70 8.20 17.44
C PRO A 505 47.16 8.61 17.64
N GLY A 506 48.06 7.63 17.81
CA GLY A 506 49.49 7.87 18.05
C GLY A 506 49.88 8.08 19.52
N THR A 507 48.92 8.22 20.42
CA THR A 507 49.18 8.34 21.86
C THR A 507 49.58 7.00 22.45
N LYS A 508 50.48 7.01 23.44
CA LYS A 508 50.88 5.80 24.18
C LYS A 508 49.97 5.61 25.38
N ILE A 509 49.42 4.43 25.51
CA ILE A 509 48.66 3.98 26.68
C ILE A 509 49.37 2.80 27.35
N ILE A 510 49.20 2.72 28.65
CA ILE A 510 49.68 1.68 29.54
C ILE A 510 48.58 0.63 29.69
N ILE A 511 48.96 -0.62 29.52
CA ILE A 511 48.11 -1.78 29.77
C ILE A 511 48.83 -2.60 30.83
N ALA A 512 48.20 -2.77 31.99
CA ALA A 512 48.77 -3.51 33.11
C ALA A 512 47.90 -4.71 33.46
N ARG A 513 48.55 -5.85 33.73
CA ARG A 513 47.85 -7.05 34.18
C ARG A 513 47.39 -6.85 35.63
N LYS A 514 46.10 -7.06 35.89
CA LYS A 514 45.55 -7.11 37.25
C LYS A 514 46.02 -8.41 37.92
N VAL A 515 46.66 -8.31 39.10
CA VAL A 515 47.22 -9.45 39.86
C VAL A 515 46.17 -10.02 40.80
#